data_AF-A0AAU3RUV8-F1
#
_entry.id   AF-A0AAU3RUV8-F1
#
_cell.length_a   1.000
_cell.length_b   1.000
_cell.length_c   1.000
_cell.angle_alpha   90.00
_cell.angle_beta   90.00
_cell.angle_gamma   90.00
#
_symmetry.space_group_name_H-M   'P 1'
#
loop_
_entity.id
_entity.type
_entity.pdbx_description
1 polymer ?
#
loop_
_entity_poly.entity_id
_entity_poly.type
_entity_poly.pdbx_seq_one_letter_code
_entity_poly.pdbx_strand_id
1 'polypeptide(L)'
;MPSFYREILDTDLGPLQKLADQWRTTHTDLAKLPKRVHDEVLTPLRDKGYWEGAAAPYAWRMIDDIERQIEAAAKVAQAAVGVLDDALGELKTVQKDLKDAVRRALERGLYIDKDGAVSPDMVGGVCKVIEKGSADAKAIEDAQREIVDIVKRGIVADRNLAFALMSDVGLGDWFNTAPQHKNIDTTNTISQADYNALGLAMQGKDPHPLRQGDDPYSLGFDWVTGSGPRDREYHDGDRMTELIKSSVSMEQLRADTLANWRKDGSDEGTVNYSISKGGKIGALEKLIFTDLPAIATGDKDHLGEAFVGSYSLDYSVKGQDPDGSLVVEYTLKNKTSNESFLHFVGYYDWLKKTNREDGVFSTVGQHMTWTERIPAAGK
;
A
#
# COMPACT_ATOMS: atom_id res chain seq x y z
N MET A 1 -0.66 0.61 -16.16
CA MET A 1 -1.75 0.18 -17.08
C MET A 1 -1.32 -0.88 -18.10
N PRO A 2 -0.20 -0.77 -18.85
CA PRO A 2 0.11 -1.69 -19.96
C PRO A 2 0.20 -3.19 -19.59
N SER A 3 0.65 -3.50 -18.36
CA SER A 3 0.85 -4.88 -17.91
C SER A 3 -0.45 -5.54 -17.42
N PHE A 4 -1.25 -4.83 -16.63
CA PHE A 4 -2.35 -5.41 -15.88
C PHE A 4 -3.56 -5.83 -16.73
N TYR A 5 -3.86 -5.10 -17.81
CA TYR A 5 -4.95 -5.49 -18.74
C TYR A 5 -4.74 -6.90 -19.29
N ARG A 6 -3.52 -7.18 -19.76
CA ARG A 6 -3.16 -8.47 -20.34
C ARG A 6 -3.05 -9.55 -19.28
N GLU A 7 -2.47 -9.20 -18.13
CA GLU A 7 -2.39 -10.10 -16.98
C GLU A 7 -3.78 -10.61 -16.58
N ILE A 8 -4.78 -9.73 -16.42
CA ILE A 8 -6.14 -10.17 -16.06
C ILE A 8 -6.73 -11.12 -17.11
N LEU A 9 -6.55 -10.83 -18.41
CA LEU A 9 -7.09 -11.65 -19.50
C LEU A 9 -6.48 -13.06 -19.56
N ASP A 10 -5.15 -13.12 -19.41
CA ASP A 10 -4.34 -14.31 -19.70
C ASP A 10 -4.02 -15.13 -18.43
N THR A 11 -4.24 -14.57 -17.23
CA THR A 11 -3.93 -15.26 -15.96
C THR A 11 -4.75 -16.55 -15.81
N ASP A 12 -4.03 -17.65 -15.56
CA ASP A 12 -4.61 -18.91 -15.11
C ASP A 12 -4.93 -18.83 -13.60
N LEU A 13 -6.21 -18.87 -13.26
CA LEU A 13 -6.69 -18.89 -11.87
C LEU A 13 -6.68 -20.30 -11.24
N GLY A 14 -6.22 -21.31 -11.98
CA GLY A 14 -6.09 -22.70 -11.51
C GLY A 14 -5.23 -22.86 -10.24
N PRO A 15 -4.06 -22.21 -10.12
CA PRO A 15 -3.27 -22.24 -8.89
C PRO A 15 -4.03 -21.67 -7.68
N LEU A 16 -4.78 -20.58 -7.85
CA LEU A 16 -5.58 -19.97 -6.79
C LEU A 16 -6.74 -20.90 -6.37
N GLN A 17 -7.40 -21.55 -7.33
CA GLN A 17 -8.41 -22.59 -7.03
C GLN A 17 -7.82 -23.74 -6.21
N LYS A 18 -6.64 -24.24 -6.61
CA LYS A 18 -5.95 -25.32 -5.87
C LYS A 18 -5.60 -24.88 -4.45
N LEU A 19 -5.14 -23.65 -4.27
CA LEU A 19 -4.85 -23.08 -2.96
C LEU A 19 -6.12 -23.04 -2.08
N ALA A 20 -7.24 -22.57 -2.64
CA ALA A 20 -8.53 -22.58 -1.95
C ALA A 20 -8.95 -24.00 -1.53
N ASP A 21 -8.80 -24.99 -2.41
CA ASP A 21 -9.12 -26.39 -2.12
C ASP A 21 -8.21 -26.99 -1.03
N GLN A 22 -6.92 -26.64 -1.04
CA GLN A 22 -5.98 -27.02 0.02
C GLN A 22 -6.39 -26.42 1.37
N TRP A 23 -6.70 -25.12 1.42
CA TRP A 23 -7.14 -24.48 2.66
C TRP A 23 -8.48 -25.03 3.17
N ARG A 24 -9.43 -25.39 2.30
CA ARG A 24 -10.66 -26.10 2.70
C ARG A 24 -10.37 -27.44 3.35
N THR A 25 -9.42 -28.19 2.79
CA THR A 25 -8.97 -29.46 3.36
C THR A 25 -8.33 -29.23 4.73
N THR A 26 -7.38 -28.30 4.83
CA THR A 26 -6.71 -27.92 6.08
C THR A 26 -7.72 -27.49 7.16
N HIS A 27 -8.68 -26.62 6.82
CA HIS A 27 -9.75 -26.23 7.74
C HIS A 27 -10.56 -27.44 8.20
N THR A 28 -10.94 -28.34 7.29
CA THR A 28 -11.70 -29.54 7.62
C THR A 28 -10.93 -30.45 8.58
N ASP A 29 -9.63 -30.61 8.38
CA ASP A 29 -8.78 -31.43 9.23
C ASP A 29 -8.55 -30.79 10.61
N LEU A 30 -8.28 -29.49 10.65
CA LEU A 30 -8.15 -28.71 11.89
C LEU A 30 -9.46 -28.71 12.69
N ALA A 31 -10.62 -28.53 12.05
CA ALA A 31 -11.91 -28.54 12.72
C ALA A 31 -12.26 -29.91 13.34
N LYS A 32 -11.73 -31.01 12.78
CA LYS A 32 -11.92 -32.37 13.33
C LYS A 32 -10.90 -32.73 14.41
N LEU A 33 -9.77 -32.02 14.46
CA LEU A 33 -8.65 -32.37 15.34
C LEU A 33 -8.99 -32.29 16.83
N PRO A 34 -9.69 -31.27 17.36
CA PRO A 34 -10.05 -31.22 18.79
C PRO A 34 -10.86 -32.44 19.22
N LYS A 35 -11.86 -32.82 18.42
CA LYS A 35 -12.67 -34.01 18.69
C LYS A 35 -11.84 -35.28 18.70
N ARG A 36 -10.91 -35.45 17.75
CA ARG A 36 -10.02 -36.61 17.70
C ARG A 36 -9.06 -36.66 18.87
N VAL A 37 -8.46 -35.53 19.25
CA VAL A 37 -7.59 -35.43 20.43
C VAL A 37 -8.39 -35.81 21.68
N HIS A 38 -9.60 -35.27 21.82
CA HIS A 38 -10.49 -35.63 22.92
C HIS A 38 -10.79 -37.14 22.95
N ASP A 39 -11.36 -37.68 21.87
CA ASP A 39 -11.85 -39.05 21.81
C ASP A 39 -10.72 -40.11 21.86
N GLU A 40 -9.60 -39.87 21.16
CA GLU A 40 -8.51 -40.84 21.00
C GLU A 40 -7.44 -40.73 22.09
N VAL A 41 -7.25 -39.55 22.70
CA VAL A 41 -6.17 -39.29 23.67
C VAL A 41 -6.72 -38.97 25.05
N LEU A 42 -7.62 -37.98 25.16
CA LEU A 42 -8.03 -37.46 26.47
C LEU A 42 -9.03 -38.39 27.19
N THR A 43 -10.05 -38.89 26.49
CA THR A 43 -11.05 -39.81 27.06
C THR A 43 -10.37 -41.06 27.64
N PRO A 44 -9.45 -41.76 26.94
CA PRO A 44 -8.73 -42.89 27.54
C PRO A 44 -7.86 -42.53 28.75
N LEU A 45 -7.22 -41.36 28.76
CA LEU A 45 -6.37 -40.91 29.86
C LEU A 45 -7.19 -40.52 31.11
N ARG A 46 -8.34 -39.89 30.88
CA ARG A 46 -9.23 -39.36 31.92
C ARG A 46 -10.11 -40.44 32.53
N ASP A 47 -10.74 -41.27 31.71
CA ASP A 47 -11.78 -42.19 32.17
C ASP A 47 -11.21 -43.51 32.72
N LYS A 48 -9.96 -43.83 32.40
CA LYS A 48 -9.29 -45.03 32.90
C LYS A 48 -8.35 -44.76 34.08
N GLY A 49 -8.35 -43.54 34.64
CA GLY A 49 -7.60 -43.19 35.84
C GLY A 49 -6.07 -43.23 35.70
N TYR A 50 -5.53 -43.11 34.48
CA TYR A 50 -4.10 -43.30 34.22
C TYR A 50 -3.24 -42.07 34.56
N TRP A 51 -3.82 -40.88 34.69
CA TRP A 51 -3.06 -39.65 34.95
C TRP A 51 -3.54 -38.90 36.19
N GLU A 52 -3.16 -39.43 37.36
CA GLU A 52 -3.42 -38.83 38.67
C GLU A 52 -2.09 -38.45 39.35
N GLY A 53 -2.07 -37.33 40.10
CA GLY A 53 -0.89 -36.87 40.85
C GLY A 53 -0.59 -35.38 40.69
N ALA A 54 0.44 -34.89 41.39
CA ALA A 54 0.77 -33.46 41.46
C ALA A 54 1.08 -32.79 40.10
N ALA A 55 1.49 -33.58 39.10
CA ALA A 55 1.78 -33.09 37.75
C ALA A 55 0.53 -33.01 36.83
N ALA A 56 -0.54 -33.74 37.15
CA ALA A 56 -1.72 -33.85 36.28
C ALA A 56 -2.36 -32.47 36.00
N PRO A 57 -2.57 -31.56 36.98
CA PRO A 57 -3.15 -30.24 36.72
C PRO A 57 -2.34 -29.37 35.74
N TYR A 58 -1.01 -29.53 35.69
CA TYR A 58 -0.15 -28.79 34.76
C TYR A 58 -0.26 -29.32 33.34
N ALA A 59 -0.31 -30.64 33.20
CA ALA A 59 -0.51 -31.27 31.90
C ALA A 59 -1.89 -30.94 31.30
N TRP A 60 -2.94 -30.94 32.12
CA TRP A 60 -4.27 -30.54 31.67
C TRP A 60 -4.31 -29.10 31.16
N ARG A 61 -3.64 -28.15 31.84
CA ARG A 61 -3.52 -26.78 31.34
C ARG A 61 -2.79 -26.68 30.00
N MET A 62 -1.77 -27.50 29.76
CA MET A 62 -1.09 -27.54 28.47
C MET A 62 -1.98 -28.12 27.37
N ILE A 63 -2.77 -29.14 27.69
CA ILE A 63 -3.75 -29.72 26.76
C ILE A 63 -4.83 -28.70 26.41
N ASP A 64 -5.40 -28.01 27.41
CA ASP A 64 -6.38 -26.95 27.19
C ASP A 64 -5.82 -25.81 26.32
N ASP A 65 -4.53 -25.46 26.49
CA ASP A 65 -3.84 -24.49 25.65
C ASP A 65 -3.69 -24.99 24.20
N ILE A 66 -3.28 -26.25 24.01
CA ILE A 66 -3.19 -26.87 22.67
C ILE A 66 -4.56 -26.89 21.99
N GLU A 67 -5.64 -27.27 22.69
CA GLU A 67 -7.00 -27.24 22.15
C GLU A 67 -7.39 -25.82 21.71
N ARG A 68 -7.12 -24.82 22.55
CA ARG A 68 -7.35 -23.41 22.21
C ARG A 68 -6.56 -22.96 20.97
N GLN A 69 -5.31 -23.39 20.83
CA GLN A 69 -4.47 -23.04 19.66
C GLN A 69 -4.99 -23.73 18.38
N ILE A 70 -5.45 -24.98 18.48
CA ILE A 70 -6.07 -25.68 17.35
C ILE A 70 -7.38 -24.99 16.93
N GLU A 71 -8.20 -24.56 17.88
CA GLU A 71 -9.42 -23.78 17.58
C GLU A 71 -9.10 -22.44 16.91
N ALA A 72 -8.06 -21.74 17.38
CA ALA A 72 -7.58 -20.51 16.74
C ALA A 72 -7.11 -20.77 15.31
N ALA A 73 -6.30 -21.81 15.09
CA ALA A 73 -5.85 -22.21 13.76
C ALA A 73 -7.03 -22.58 12.84
N ALA A 74 -8.04 -23.29 13.34
CA ALA A 74 -9.25 -23.62 12.58
C ALA A 74 -10.01 -22.35 12.15
N LYS A 75 -10.11 -21.35 13.03
CA LYS A 75 -10.73 -20.05 12.70
C LYS A 75 -9.94 -19.30 11.62
N VAL A 76 -8.61 -19.26 11.72
CA VAL A 76 -7.75 -18.66 10.67
C VAL A 76 -7.93 -19.38 9.34
N ALA A 77 -7.90 -20.72 9.34
CA ALA A 77 -8.11 -21.50 8.12
C ALA A 77 -9.49 -21.26 7.51
N GLN A 78 -10.54 -21.13 8.34
CA GLN A 78 -11.89 -20.79 7.88
C GLN A 78 -11.94 -19.40 7.23
N ALA A 79 -11.31 -18.41 7.86
CA ALA A 79 -11.22 -17.05 7.34
C ALA A 79 -10.49 -17.01 5.98
N ALA A 80 -9.32 -17.66 5.90
CA ALA A 80 -8.55 -17.79 4.66
C ALA A 80 -9.36 -18.45 3.53
N VAL A 81 -10.13 -19.50 3.83
CA VAL A 81 -11.04 -20.12 2.85
C VAL A 81 -12.07 -19.11 2.32
N GLY A 82 -12.72 -18.34 3.21
CA GLY A 82 -13.71 -17.34 2.79
C GLY A 82 -13.11 -16.26 1.90
N VAL A 83 -11.94 -15.74 2.27
CA VAL A 83 -11.19 -14.74 1.49
C VAL A 83 -10.80 -15.30 0.12
N LEU A 84 -10.25 -16.51 0.06
CA LEU A 84 -9.84 -17.17 -1.18
C LEU A 84 -11.02 -17.44 -2.12
N ASP A 85 -12.15 -17.89 -1.57
CA ASP A 85 -13.35 -18.22 -2.35
C ASP A 85 -13.98 -16.98 -2.97
N ASP A 86 -14.10 -15.90 -2.20
CA ASP A 86 -14.65 -14.64 -2.69
C ASP A 86 -13.72 -13.99 -3.72
N ALA A 87 -12.41 -13.96 -3.46
CA ALA A 87 -11.43 -13.44 -4.42
C ALA A 87 -11.43 -14.22 -5.73
N LEU A 88 -11.48 -15.55 -5.66
CA LEU A 88 -11.54 -16.39 -6.84
C LEU A 88 -12.84 -16.18 -7.63
N GLY A 89 -13.96 -15.98 -6.94
CA GLY A 89 -15.24 -15.63 -7.55
C GLY A 89 -15.18 -14.29 -8.29
N GLU A 90 -14.63 -13.26 -7.64
CA GLU A 90 -14.53 -11.92 -8.20
C GLU A 90 -13.55 -11.88 -9.38
N LEU A 91 -12.36 -12.46 -9.27
CA LEU A 91 -11.37 -12.50 -10.35
C LEU A 91 -11.88 -13.27 -11.57
N LYS A 92 -12.62 -14.37 -11.39
CA LYS A 92 -13.30 -15.08 -12.49
C LYS A 92 -14.33 -14.19 -13.17
N THR A 93 -15.09 -13.43 -12.39
CA THR A 93 -16.11 -12.50 -12.89
C THR A 93 -15.47 -11.36 -13.66
N VAL A 94 -14.44 -10.72 -13.11
CA VAL A 94 -13.64 -9.67 -13.77
C VAL A 94 -13.07 -10.18 -15.09
N GLN A 95 -12.41 -11.34 -15.11
CA GLN A 95 -11.82 -11.89 -16.33
C GLN A 95 -12.89 -12.16 -17.40
N LYS A 96 -14.05 -12.69 -17.01
CA LYS A 96 -15.19 -12.90 -17.91
C LYS A 96 -15.71 -11.58 -18.47
N ASP A 97 -15.98 -10.60 -17.60
CA ASP A 97 -16.52 -9.30 -18.00
C ASP A 97 -15.56 -8.55 -18.91
N LEU A 98 -14.25 -8.66 -18.66
CA LEU A 98 -13.22 -8.08 -19.53
C LEU A 98 -13.22 -8.73 -20.92
N LYS A 99 -13.28 -10.07 -20.99
CA LYS A 99 -13.40 -10.80 -22.26
C LYS A 99 -14.67 -10.39 -23.03
N ASP A 100 -15.79 -10.23 -22.32
CA ASP A 100 -17.06 -9.80 -22.90
C ASP A 100 -17.02 -8.34 -23.38
N ALA A 101 -16.35 -7.43 -22.64
CA ALA A 101 -16.17 -6.03 -23.03
C ALA A 101 -15.28 -5.91 -24.28
N VAL A 102 -14.18 -6.67 -24.33
CA VAL A 102 -13.31 -6.77 -25.51
C VAL A 102 -14.11 -7.27 -26.72
N ARG A 103 -14.93 -8.32 -26.57
CA ARG A 103 -15.79 -8.81 -27.65
C ARG A 103 -16.77 -7.73 -28.13
N ARG A 104 -17.44 -7.02 -27.22
CA ARG A 104 -18.38 -5.93 -27.56
C ARG A 104 -17.69 -4.79 -28.34
N ALA A 105 -16.47 -4.43 -27.97
CA ALA A 105 -15.72 -3.40 -28.69
C ALA A 105 -15.36 -3.85 -30.11
N LEU A 106 -14.90 -5.10 -30.28
CA LEU A 106 -14.60 -5.70 -31.59
C LEU A 106 -15.85 -5.79 -32.48
N GLU A 107 -17.00 -6.17 -31.92
CA GLU A 107 -18.30 -6.21 -32.64
C GLU A 107 -18.74 -4.83 -33.14
N ARG A 108 -18.27 -3.75 -32.50
CA ARG A 108 -18.49 -2.36 -32.93
C ARG A 108 -17.46 -1.86 -33.95
N GLY A 109 -16.54 -2.72 -34.39
CA GLY A 109 -15.48 -2.36 -35.34
C GLY A 109 -14.31 -1.61 -34.71
N LEU A 110 -14.20 -1.61 -33.37
CA LEU A 110 -13.08 -1.01 -32.66
C LEU A 110 -11.95 -2.01 -32.49
N TYR A 111 -10.72 -1.51 -32.42
CA TYR A 111 -9.52 -2.29 -32.13
C TYR A 111 -9.05 -2.01 -30.72
N ILE A 112 -8.47 -3.02 -30.08
CA ILE A 112 -7.88 -2.93 -28.76
C ILE A 112 -6.45 -3.42 -28.87
N ASP A 113 -5.49 -2.61 -28.45
CA ASP A 113 -4.09 -3.02 -28.43
C ASP A 113 -3.75 -3.90 -27.21
N LYS A 114 -2.50 -4.36 -27.16
CA LYS A 114 -1.97 -5.18 -26.06
C LYS A 114 -2.03 -4.52 -24.68
N ASP A 115 -2.20 -3.19 -24.63
CA ASP A 115 -2.20 -2.40 -23.40
C ASP A 115 -3.63 -2.04 -22.97
N GLY A 116 -4.64 -2.50 -23.73
CA GLY A 116 -6.05 -2.25 -23.46
C GLY A 116 -6.55 -0.90 -24.00
N ALA A 117 -5.80 -0.24 -24.88
CA ALA A 117 -6.21 1.02 -25.47
C ALA A 117 -7.12 0.79 -26.68
N VAL A 118 -8.26 1.50 -26.72
CA VAL A 118 -9.29 1.38 -27.74
C VAL A 118 -9.06 2.39 -28.87
N SER A 119 -9.21 1.97 -30.12
CA SER A 119 -8.96 2.81 -31.31
C SER A 119 -9.84 2.40 -32.50
N PRO A 120 -10.13 3.32 -33.46
CA PRO A 120 -10.94 2.99 -34.62
C PRO A 120 -10.14 2.29 -35.73
N ASP A 121 -8.80 2.35 -35.67
CA ASP A 121 -7.91 1.79 -36.69
C ASP A 121 -6.56 1.42 -36.04
N MET A 122 -5.96 0.33 -36.50
CA MET A 122 -4.67 -0.16 -35.99
C MET A 122 -3.68 -0.28 -37.14
N VAL A 123 -2.65 0.54 -37.13
CA VAL A 123 -1.58 0.52 -38.13
C VAL A 123 -0.29 0.04 -37.48
N GLY A 124 0.22 -1.12 -37.89
CA GLY A 124 1.46 -1.68 -37.34
C GLY A 124 1.39 -2.07 -35.86
N GLY A 125 0.20 -2.38 -35.34
CA GLY A 125 0.00 -2.79 -33.94
C GLY A 125 -0.12 -1.63 -32.93
N VAL A 126 -0.21 -0.39 -33.42
CA VAL A 126 -0.40 0.80 -32.57
C VAL A 126 -1.71 1.50 -32.96
N CYS A 127 -2.48 1.86 -31.93
CA CYS A 127 -3.73 2.60 -32.03
C CYS A 127 -3.50 4.01 -32.60
N LYS A 128 -4.31 4.42 -33.60
CA LYS A 128 -4.31 5.81 -34.10
C LYS A 128 -4.93 6.75 -33.07
N VAL A 129 -4.29 7.90 -32.84
CA VAL A 129 -4.81 8.99 -32.00
C VAL A 129 -5.95 9.70 -32.74
N ILE A 130 -7.05 10.00 -32.04
CA ILE A 130 -8.26 10.60 -32.60
C ILE A 130 -8.29 12.10 -32.32
N GLU A 131 -8.78 12.88 -33.29
CA GLU A 131 -9.19 14.27 -33.08
C GLU A 131 -10.45 14.34 -32.20
N LYS A 132 -10.45 15.21 -31.19
CA LYS A 132 -11.61 15.46 -30.31
C LYS A 132 -12.85 15.83 -31.15
N GLY A 133 -13.95 15.09 -31.01
CA GLY A 133 -15.26 15.42 -31.57
C GLY A 133 -15.72 14.60 -32.79
N SER A 134 -15.04 13.51 -33.15
CA SER A 134 -15.52 12.60 -34.21
C SER A 134 -16.79 11.83 -33.81
N ALA A 135 -17.54 11.33 -34.79
CA ALA A 135 -18.75 10.53 -34.55
C ALA A 135 -18.46 9.25 -33.72
N ASP A 136 -17.24 8.72 -33.84
CA ASP A 136 -16.79 7.50 -33.16
C ASP A 136 -16.16 7.78 -31.79
N ALA A 137 -15.83 9.05 -31.47
CA ALA A 137 -15.15 9.41 -30.23
C ALA A 137 -15.93 8.96 -28.99
N LYS A 138 -17.26 9.09 -29.01
CA LYS A 138 -18.11 8.66 -27.90
C LYS A 138 -18.09 7.14 -27.71
N ALA A 139 -18.20 6.36 -28.79
CA ALA A 139 -18.18 4.91 -28.71
C ALA A 139 -16.83 4.38 -28.18
N ILE A 140 -15.75 5.08 -28.50
CA ILE A 140 -14.38 4.76 -28.06
C ILE A 140 -14.17 5.16 -26.60
N GLU A 141 -14.60 6.35 -26.20
CA GLU A 141 -14.56 6.78 -24.80
C GLU A 141 -15.39 5.86 -23.90
N ASP A 142 -16.58 5.45 -24.36
CA ASP A 142 -17.45 4.53 -23.62
C ASP A 142 -16.80 3.14 -23.48
N ALA A 143 -16.25 2.58 -24.56
CA ALA A 143 -15.55 1.29 -24.53
C ALA A 143 -14.25 1.34 -23.72
N GLN A 144 -13.47 2.42 -23.84
CA GLN A 144 -12.25 2.62 -23.07
C GLN A 144 -12.57 2.72 -21.57
N ARG A 145 -13.61 3.47 -21.21
CA ARG A 145 -14.06 3.59 -19.83
C ARG A 145 -14.51 2.25 -19.27
N GLU A 146 -15.31 1.49 -20.01
CA GLU A 146 -15.76 0.16 -19.60
C GLU A 146 -14.58 -0.77 -19.32
N ILE A 147 -13.59 -0.84 -20.21
CA ILE A 147 -12.38 -1.66 -20.02
C ILE A 147 -11.58 -1.19 -18.79
N VAL A 148 -11.36 0.12 -18.66
CA VAL A 148 -10.60 0.70 -17.53
C VAL A 148 -11.30 0.40 -16.20
N ASP A 149 -12.62 0.51 -16.14
CA ASP A 149 -13.38 0.25 -14.92
C ASP A 149 -13.35 -1.23 -14.52
N ILE A 150 -13.39 -2.15 -15.48
CA ILE A 150 -13.25 -3.59 -15.22
C ILE A 150 -11.83 -3.92 -14.75
N VAL A 151 -10.80 -3.35 -15.38
CA VAL A 151 -9.39 -3.55 -14.98
C VAL A 151 -9.16 -3.02 -13.57
N LYS A 152 -9.67 -1.83 -13.22
CA LYS A 152 -9.62 -1.27 -11.86
C LYS A 152 -10.23 -2.24 -10.84
N ARG A 153 -11.38 -2.84 -11.14
CA ARG A 153 -12.02 -3.82 -10.25
C ARG A 153 -11.15 -5.07 -10.05
N GLY A 154 -10.50 -5.57 -11.10
CA GLY A 154 -9.56 -6.69 -11.02
C GLY A 154 -8.36 -6.41 -10.13
N ILE A 155 -7.74 -5.24 -10.32
CA ILE A 155 -6.63 -4.76 -9.49
C ILE A 155 -7.04 -4.69 -8.01
N VAL A 156 -8.22 -4.11 -7.73
CA VAL A 156 -8.75 -4.01 -6.36
C VAL A 156 -8.98 -5.39 -5.76
N ALA A 157 -9.55 -6.34 -6.51
CA ALA A 157 -9.80 -7.70 -6.01
C ALA A 157 -8.51 -8.46 -5.68
N ASP A 158 -7.50 -8.41 -6.57
CA ASP A 158 -6.19 -9.05 -6.36
C ASP A 158 -5.47 -8.51 -5.12
N ARG A 159 -5.50 -7.19 -4.94
CA ARG A 159 -4.89 -6.55 -3.78
C ARG A 159 -5.65 -6.85 -2.50
N ASN A 160 -6.98 -6.72 -2.50
CA ASN A 160 -7.80 -7.01 -1.33
C ASN A 160 -7.61 -8.46 -0.86
N LEU A 161 -7.41 -9.40 -1.81
CA LEU A 161 -7.01 -10.77 -1.51
C LEU A 161 -5.68 -10.82 -0.74
N ALA A 162 -4.62 -10.19 -1.27
CA ALA A 162 -3.32 -10.16 -0.60
C ALA A 162 -3.41 -9.56 0.82
N PHE A 163 -4.14 -8.45 0.97
CA PHE A 163 -4.37 -7.78 2.25
C PHE A 163 -5.09 -8.66 3.27
N ALA A 164 -6.23 -9.23 2.88
CA ALA A 164 -7.04 -10.03 3.78
C ALA A 164 -6.31 -11.30 4.25
N LEU A 165 -5.59 -11.98 3.34
CA LEU A 165 -4.80 -13.16 3.71
C LEU A 165 -3.69 -12.85 4.71
N MET A 166 -2.93 -11.77 4.50
CA MET A 166 -1.80 -11.46 5.38
C MET A 166 -2.25 -10.92 6.74
N SER A 167 -3.38 -10.22 6.80
CA SER A 167 -4.00 -9.77 8.06
C SER A 167 -4.50 -10.96 8.91
N ASP A 168 -5.15 -11.94 8.28
CA ASP A 168 -5.74 -13.08 9.01
C ASP A 168 -4.71 -14.15 9.41
N VAL A 169 -3.69 -14.39 8.58
CA VAL A 169 -2.61 -15.32 8.92
C VAL A 169 -1.68 -14.72 9.99
N GLY A 170 -1.57 -13.39 10.05
CA GLY A 170 -0.71 -12.66 10.97
C GLY A 170 0.75 -12.65 10.51
N LEU A 171 1.54 -11.71 11.06
CA LEU A 171 2.97 -11.55 10.79
C LEU A 171 3.87 -12.10 11.91
N GLY A 172 3.30 -12.73 12.94
CA GLY A 172 4.01 -13.25 14.11
C GLY A 172 4.04 -14.78 14.20
N ASP A 173 4.69 -15.32 15.23
CA ASP A 173 4.92 -16.76 15.40
C ASP A 173 3.66 -17.59 15.76
N TRP A 174 2.52 -16.94 16.05
CA TRP A 174 1.31 -17.59 16.54
C TRP A 174 0.10 -17.29 15.63
N PHE A 175 -0.83 -18.24 15.52
CA PHE A 175 -2.08 -18.07 14.77
C PHE A 175 -2.93 -16.94 15.36
N ASN A 176 -3.51 -16.12 14.49
CA ASN A 176 -4.41 -15.06 14.91
C ASN A 176 -5.68 -15.63 15.55
N THR A 177 -5.84 -15.45 16.85
CA THR A 177 -7.00 -15.97 17.59
C THR A 177 -8.33 -15.30 17.22
N ALA A 178 -8.28 -14.16 16.54
CA ALA A 178 -9.43 -13.42 16.04
C ALA A 178 -9.15 -12.92 14.60
N PRO A 179 -9.31 -13.79 13.58
CA PRO A 179 -9.23 -13.37 12.19
C PRO A 179 -10.22 -12.22 11.95
N GLN A 180 -9.75 -11.19 11.27
CA GLN A 180 -10.48 -9.94 11.09
C GLN A 180 -11.31 -9.95 9.82
N HIS A 181 -10.92 -10.76 8.83
CA HIS A 181 -11.54 -10.82 7.52
C HIS A 181 -12.17 -12.19 7.28
N LYS A 182 -13.22 -12.19 6.46
CA LYS A 182 -13.87 -13.42 5.98
C LYS A 182 -14.11 -13.37 4.47
N ASN A 183 -13.83 -12.22 3.86
CA ASN A 183 -14.00 -11.91 2.46
C ASN A 183 -13.12 -10.72 2.07
N ILE A 184 -12.97 -10.47 0.77
CA ILE A 184 -12.16 -9.37 0.24
C ILE A 184 -12.80 -7.97 0.40
N ASP A 185 -14.08 -7.87 0.72
CA ASP A 185 -14.79 -6.59 0.88
C ASP A 185 -14.62 -5.96 2.28
N THR A 186 -13.96 -6.67 3.20
CA THR A 186 -13.76 -6.22 4.60
C THR A 186 -12.47 -5.43 4.82
N THR A 187 -11.76 -5.00 3.77
CA THR A 187 -10.48 -4.28 3.88
C THR A 187 -10.57 -2.91 4.55
N ASN A 188 -11.77 -2.34 4.67
CA ASN A 188 -12.03 -1.10 5.41
C ASN A 188 -11.80 -1.23 6.93
N THR A 189 -11.70 -2.46 7.47
CA THR A 189 -11.37 -2.69 8.88
C THR A 189 -9.87 -2.75 9.16
N ILE A 190 -9.03 -2.82 8.11
CA ILE A 190 -7.57 -2.80 8.25
C ILE A 190 -7.13 -1.39 8.64
N SER A 191 -6.34 -1.28 9.71
CA SER A 191 -5.80 0.00 10.16
C SER A 191 -4.63 0.45 9.27
N GLN A 192 -4.36 1.76 9.22
CA GLN A 192 -3.20 2.28 8.47
C GLN A 192 -1.87 1.65 8.94
N ALA A 193 -1.75 1.38 10.25
CA ALA A 193 -0.58 0.73 10.81
C ALA A 193 -0.39 -0.70 10.28
N ASP A 194 -1.49 -1.45 10.14
CA ASP A 194 -1.45 -2.82 9.58
C ASP A 194 -1.05 -2.80 8.10
N TYR A 195 -1.55 -1.82 7.33
CA TYR A 195 -1.11 -1.60 5.95
C TYR A 195 0.39 -1.30 5.85
N ASN A 196 0.92 -0.48 6.76
CA ASN A 196 2.34 -0.14 6.79
C ASN A 196 3.21 -1.34 7.15
N ALA A 197 2.83 -2.08 8.19
CA ALA A 197 3.53 -3.31 8.58
C ALA A 197 3.59 -4.31 7.42
N LEU A 198 2.47 -4.45 6.71
CA LEU A 198 2.36 -5.30 5.54
C LEU A 198 3.21 -4.82 4.35
N GLY A 199 3.16 -3.53 4.02
CA GLY A 199 3.99 -2.95 2.96
C GLY A 199 5.48 -3.24 3.19
N LEU A 200 5.94 -3.09 4.44
CA LEU A 200 7.31 -3.42 4.84
C LEU A 200 7.61 -4.91 4.73
N ALA A 201 6.72 -5.78 5.21
CA ALA A 201 6.89 -7.23 5.11
C ALA A 201 7.00 -7.70 3.65
N MET A 202 6.18 -7.17 2.74
CA MET A 202 6.24 -7.50 1.31
C MET A 202 7.55 -7.05 0.64
N GLN A 203 8.19 -6.01 1.17
CA GLN A 203 9.52 -5.55 0.75
C GLN A 203 10.66 -6.34 1.42
N GLY A 204 10.35 -7.33 2.27
CA GLY A 204 11.33 -8.09 3.04
C GLY A 204 11.96 -7.29 4.19
N LYS A 205 11.31 -6.20 4.62
CA LYS A 205 11.74 -5.35 5.75
C LYS A 205 11.03 -5.79 7.04
N ASP A 206 11.54 -5.31 8.17
CA ASP A 206 10.87 -5.48 9.47
C ASP A 206 9.48 -4.81 9.43
N PRO A 207 8.38 -5.54 9.68
CA PRO A 207 7.03 -4.97 9.71
C PRO A 207 6.79 -4.00 10.87
N HIS A 208 7.60 -4.08 11.93
CA HIS A 208 7.49 -3.25 13.11
C HIS A 208 8.83 -2.63 13.48
N PRO A 209 9.42 -1.81 12.58
CA PRO A 209 10.73 -1.24 12.81
C PRO A 209 10.71 -0.37 14.06
N LEU A 210 11.83 -0.36 14.78
CA LEU A 210 12.01 0.55 15.91
C LEU A 210 11.85 1.99 15.42
N ARG A 211 10.86 2.68 15.99
CA ARG A 211 10.58 4.08 15.65
C ARG A 211 11.78 4.96 15.93
N GLN A 212 12.18 5.75 14.96
CA GLN A 212 13.21 6.76 15.15
C GLN A 212 12.60 7.98 15.84
N GLY A 213 13.12 8.29 17.03
CA GLY A 213 12.78 9.50 17.77
C GLY A 213 13.43 10.78 17.23
N ASP A 214 14.21 10.65 16.15
CA ASP A 214 14.90 11.74 15.47
C ASP A 214 13.93 12.87 15.13
N ASP A 215 14.18 14.03 15.72
CA ASP A 215 13.43 15.24 15.41
C ASP A 215 14.04 15.97 14.21
N PRO A 216 13.27 16.84 13.51
CA PRO A 216 13.80 17.60 12.37
C PRO A 216 15.05 18.43 12.72
N TYR A 217 15.20 18.87 13.96
CA TYR A 217 16.37 19.64 14.38
C TYR A 217 17.62 18.77 14.49
N SER A 218 17.50 17.49 14.83
CA SER A 218 18.60 16.52 14.83
C SER A 218 19.14 16.31 13.42
N LEU A 219 18.27 16.24 12.41
CA LEU A 219 18.65 16.21 11.00
C LEU A 219 19.43 17.48 10.62
N GLY A 220 18.93 18.65 11.03
CA GLY A 220 19.62 19.93 10.79
C GLY A 220 20.98 20.01 11.49
N PHE A 221 21.06 19.56 12.74
CA PHE A 221 22.30 19.53 13.51
C PHE A 221 23.34 18.62 12.85
N ASP A 222 22.94 17.40 12.50
CA ASP A 222 23.81 16.40 11.86
C ASP A 222 24.25 16.78 10.46
N TRP A 223 23.46 17.57 9.75
CA TRP A 223 23.89 18.24 8.53
C TRP A 223 24.96 19.31 8.80
N VAL A 224 24.73 20.21 9.78
CA VAL A 224 25.69 21.27 10.15
C VAL A 224 27.02 20.67 10.60
N THR A 225 26.99 19.68 11.49
CA THR A 225 28.20 19.13 12.12
C THR A 225 28.86 18.04 11.28
N GLY A 226 28.11 17.42 10.36
CA GLY A 226 28.54 16.18 9.71
C GLY A 226 28.51 14.95 10.63
N SER A 227 27.95 15.06 11.84
CA SER A 227 27.79 13.93 12.78
C SER A 227 26.55 13.11 12.44
N GLY A 228 26.56 11.79 12.65
CA GLY A 228 25.36 10.95 12.47
C GLY A 228 25.12 10.43 11.05
N PRO A 229 24.09 9.59 10.85
CA PRO A 229 23.87 8.85 9.61
C PRO A 229 23.66 9.77 8.40
N ARG A 230 24.31 9.45 7.27
CA ARG A 230 24.19 10.18 5.99
C ARG A 230 23.02 9.71 5.13
N ASP A 231 22.55 8.49 5.38
CA ASP A 231 21.33 7.95 4.81
C ASP A 231 20.41 7.58 5.96
N ARG A 232 19.18 8.09 5.92
CA ARG A 232 18.17 7.85 6.95
C ARG A 232 16.93 7.26 6.31
N GLU A 233 16.44 6.21 6.94
CA GLU A 233 15.21 5.54 6.57
C GLU A 233 14.17 5.83 7.65
N TYR A 234 13.04 6.36 7.22
CA TYR A 234 11.91 6.71 8.06
C TYR A 234 10.67 5.95 7.60
N HIS A 235 9.86 5.54 8.57
CA HIS A 235 8.64 4.79 8.37
C HIS A 235 7.45 5.51 9.00
N ASP A 236 6.25 4.96 8.78
CA ASP A 236 5.04 5.45 9.42
C ASP A 236 5.17 5.51 10.96
N GLY A 237 4.70 6.60 11.56
CA GLY A 237 4.86 6.88 12.99
C GLY A 237 6.20 7.46 13.41
N ASP A 238 7.22 7.51 12.54
CA ASP A 238 8.43 8.30 12.80
C ASP A 238 8.11 9.79 12.73
N ARG A 239 8.77 10.58 13.59
CA ARG A 239 8.45 12.00 13.75
C ARG A 239 8.59 12.78 12.43
N MET A 240 9.63 12.50 11.64
CA MET A 240 9.83 13.13 10.33
C MET A 240 8.73 12.77 9.33
N THR A 241 8.34 11.50 9.27
CA THR A 241 7.26 11.03 8.41
C THR A 241 5.93 11.69 8.77
N GLU A 242 5.61 11.76 10.06
CA GLU A 242 4.37 12.40 10.53
C GLU A 242 4.31 13.91 10.20
N LEU A 243 5.45 14.61 10.28
CA LEU A 243 5.52 16.03 9.88
C LEU A 243 5.27 16.22 8.38
N ILE A 244 5.78 15.32 7.54
CA ILE A 244 5.50 15.37 6.10
C ILE A 244 4.04 15.02 5.82
N LYS A 245 3.49 13.99 6.46
CA LYS A 245 2.07 13.62 6.34
C LYS A 245 1.13 14.76 6.73
N SER A 246 1.46 15.52 7.78
CA SER A 246 0.65 16.67 8.23
C SER A 246 0.93 17.97 7.48
N SER A 247 1.90 17.98 6.56
CA SER A 247 2.28 19.20 5.84
C SER A 247 1.17 19.69 4.92
N VAL A 248 0.99 21.01 4.83
CA VAL A 248 -0.07 21.64 4.01
C VAL A 248 0.01 21.23 2.53
N SER A 249 1.21 21.04 1.98
CA SER A 249 1.40 20.53 0.62
C SER A 249 0.75 19.17 0.36
N MET A 250 0.58 18.32 1.38
CA MET A 250 -0.05 17.01 1.22
C MET A 250 -1.53 17.10 0.83
N GLU A 251 -2.23 18.20 1.12
CA GLU A 251 -3.61 18.39 0.67
C GLU A 251 -3.70 18.34 -0.87
N GLN A 252 -2.84 19.10 -1.55
CA GLN A 252 -2.79 19.11 -3.01
C GLN A 252 -2.22 17.80 -3.56
N LEU A 253 -1.17 17.24 -2.95
CA LEU A 253 -0.57 15.99 -3.44
C LEU A 253 -1.56 14.81 -3.37
N ARG A 254 -2.39 14.74 -2.33
CA ARG A 254 -3.48 13.75 -2.23
C ARG A 254 -4.54 13.98 -3.31
N ALA A 255 -4.92 15.23 -3.55
CA ALA A 255 -5.88 15.57 -4.61
C ALA A 255 -5.36 15.22 -6.01
N ASP A 256 -4.08 15.49 -6.28
CA ASP A 256 -3.40 15.14 -7.54
C ASP A 256 -3.31 13.62 -7.70
N THR A 257 -3.01 12.90 -6.61
CA THR A 257 -3.00 11.43 -6.59
C THR A 257 -4.38 10.85 -6.93
N LEU A 258 -5.45 11.35 -6.30
CA LEU A 258 -6.83 10.96 -6.63
C LEU A 258 -7.19 11.28 -8.09
N ALA A 259 -6.79 12.45 -8.60
CA ALA A 259 -7.07 12.85 -9.97
C ALA A 259 -6.36 11.93 -10.97
N ASN A 260 -5.08 11.62 -10.75
CA ASN A 260 -4.30 10.71 -11.57
C ASN A 260 -4.91 9.28 -11.55
N TRP A 261 -5.25 8.76 -10.36
CA TRP A 261 -5.91 7.47 -10.20
C TRP A 261 -7.24 7.40 -10.98
N ARG A 262 -8.07 8.43 -10.84
CA ARG A 262 -9.39 8.47 -11.50
C ARG A 262 -9.25 8.53 -13.02
N LYS A 263 -8.34 9.37 -13.52
CA LYS A 263 -8.13 9.62 -14.94
C LYS A 263 -7.60 8.38 -15.66
N ASP A 264 -6.54 7.78 -15.12
CA ASP A 264 -5.75 6.79 -15.85
C ASP A 264 -5.82 5.38 -15.22
N GLY A 265 -6.39 5.23 -14.01
CA GLY A 265 -6.41 3.96 -13.28
C GLY A 265 -5.03 3.42 -12.93
N SER A 266 -4.01 4.29 -12.97
CA SER A 266 -2.62 3.89 -12.74
C SER A 266 -2.36 3.74 -11.26
N ASP A 267 -2.03 2.52 -10.86
CA ASP A 267 -1.67 2.17 -9.49
C ASP A 267 -0.43 2.88 -9.00
N GLU A 268 0.43 3.30 -9.91
CA GLU A 268 1.67 3.97 -9.61
C GLU A 268 1.75 5.31 -10.33
N GLY A 269 2.45 6.25 -9.71
CA GLY A 269 2.79 7.51 -10.33
C GLY A 269 3.64 8.38 -9.42
N THR A 270 3.87 9.61 -9.83
CA THR A 270 4.64 10.58 -9.06
C THR A 270 3.87 11.88 -8.99
N VAL A 271 3.75 12.43 -7.77
CA VAL A 271 3.25 13.79 -7.52
C VAL A 271 4.38 14.65 -6.96
N ASN A 272 4.36 15.95 -7.26
CA ASN A 272 5.51 16.82 -7.00
C ASN A 272 5.09 18.06 -6.24
N TYR A 273 5.84 18.36 -5.19
CA TYR A 273 5.76 19.63 -4.48
C TYR A 273 7.00 20.48 -4.76
N SER A 274 6.79 21.76 -5.10
CA SER A 274 7.88 22.69 -5.38
C SER A 274 7.67 24.02 -4.67
N ILE A 275 8.64 24.38 -3.83
CA ILE A 275 8.73 25.68 -3.16
C ILE A 275 8.99 26.81 -4.17
N SER A 276 9.62 26.49 -5.30
CA SER A 276 9.96 27.44 -6.35
C SER A 276 8.90 27.57 -7.44
N LYS A 277 7.66 27.09 -7.23
CA LYS A 277 6.59 27.15 -8.25
C LYS A 277 6.30 28.60 -8.70
N GLY A 278 6.56 29.59 -7.84
CA GLY A 278 6.50 31.03 -8.14
C GLY A 278 7.84 31.66 -8.58
N GLY A 279 8.86 30.87 -8.91
CA GLY A 279 10.21 31.34 -9.19
C GLY A 279 10.99 31.78 -7.93
N LYS A 280 12.12 32.47 -8.11
CA LYS A 280 13.02 32.88 -7.00
C LYS A 280 12.34 33.80 -5.98
N ILE A 281 11.39 34.63 -6.41
CA ILE A 281 10.64 35.54 -5.53
C ILE A 281 9.68 34.74 -4.63
N GLY A 282 8.89 33.83 -5.19
CA GLY A 282 7.98 32.99 -4.41
C GLY A 282 8.71 32.08 -3.42
N ALA A 283 9.90 31.58 -3.80
CA ALA A 283 10.73 30.79 -2.91
C ALA A 283 11.31 31.62 -1.74
N LEU A 284 11.61 32.90 -1.95
CA LEU A 284 12.06 33.82 -0.90
C LEU A 284 10.91 34.23 0.03
N GLU A 285 9.71 34.44 -0.51
CA GLU A 285 8.52 34.75 0.29
C GLU A 285 8.14 33.58 1.20
N LYS A 286 8.04 32.35 0.68
CA LYS A 286 7.75 31.16 1.50
C LYS A 286 8.78 31.00 2.62
N LEU A 287 10.06 31.20 2.30
CA LEU A 287 11.11 31.13 3.28
C LEU A 287 10.90 32.11 4.45
N ILE A 288 10.71 33.40 4.14
CA ILE A 288 10.65 34.47 5.15
C ILE A 288 9.38 34.36 5.99
N PHE A 289 8.25 34.05 5.35
CA PHE A 289 6.94 34.12 5.98
C PHE A 289 6.40 32.78 6.47
N THR A 290 6.97 31.65 6.04
CA THR A 290 6.50 30.31 6.38
C THR A 290 7.61 29.45 7.00
N ASP A 291 8.70 29.20 6.30
CA ASP A 291 9.67 28.19 6.71
C ASP A 291 10.49 28.63 7.95
N LEU A 292 11.01 29.87 7.97
CA LEU A 292 11.74 30.40 9.13
C LEU A 292 10.86 30.51 10.39
N PRO A 293 9.63 31.08 10.31
CA PRO A 293 8.70 31.03 11.43
C PRO A 293 8.42 29.60 11.90
N ALA A 294 8.17 28.66 10.99
CA ALA A 294 7.88 27.27 11.34
C ALA A 294 9.02 26.58 12.08
N ILE A 295 10.27 26.79 11.63
CA ILE A 295 11.47 26.30 12.32
C ILE A 295 11.60 26.93 13.72
N ALA A 296 11.31 28.22 13.86
CA ALA A 296 11.45 28.94 15.13
C ALA A 296 10.36 28.56 16.15
N THR A 297 9.13 28.31 15.70
CA THR A 297 7.97 28.03 16.56
C THR A 297 7.68 26.53 16.71
N GLY A 298 8.28 25.68 15.88
CA GLY A 298 7.97 24.26 15.82
C GLY A 298 6.61 23.96 15.18
N ASP A 299 6.19 24.79 14.23
CA ASP A 299 4.89 24.67 13.55
C ASP A 299 4.81 23.39 12.70
N LYS A 300 4.09 22.39 13.19
CA LYS A 300 4.04 21.05 12.60
C LYS A 300 3.48 21.02 11.17
N ASP A 301 2.69 22.01 10.77
CA ASP A 301 2.03 22.05 9.47
C ASP A 301 3.01 22.48 8.35
N HIS A 302 4.13 23.07 8.73
CA HIS A 302 5.14 23.60 7.81
C HIS A 302 6.57 23.13 8.12
N LEU A 303 6.83 22.62 9.33
CA LEU A 303 8.16 22.21 9.76
C LEU A 303 8.73 21.06 8.93
N GLY A 304 7.90 20.10 8.49
CA GLY A 304 8.35 19.03 7.60
C GLY A 304 8.88 19.60 6.27
N GLU A 305 8.09 20.45 5.62
CA GLU A 305 8.46 21.11 4.37
C GLU A 305 9.71 21.98 4.50
N ALA A 306 9.85 22.69 5.63
CA ALA A 306 10.99 23.57 5.88
C ALA A 306 12.32 22.80 5.94
N PHE A 307 12.32 21.56 6.42
CA PHE A 307 13.53 20.72 6.52
C PHE A 307 13.78 19.87 5.27
N VAL A 308 12.72 19.46 4.56
CA VAL A 308 12.82 18.59 3.38
C VAL A 308 12.98 19.40 2.08
N GLY A 309 12.33 20.56 1.97
CA GLY A 309 12.35 21.42 0.80
C GLY A 309 11.32 21.04 -0.28
N SER A 310 11.70 21.18 -1.56
CA SER A 310 10.90 20.65 -2.67
C SER A 310 11.13 19.15 -2.79
N TYR A 311 10.08 18.37 -3.00
CA TYR A 311 10.17 16.92 -3.07
C TYR A 311 9.16 16.31 -4.03
N SER A 312 9.47 15.09 -4.46
CA SER A 312 8.61 14.23 -5.23
C SER A 312 8.16 13.07 -4.35
N LEU A 313 6.89 12.71 -4.46
CA LEU A 313 6.36 11.48 -3.88
C LEU A 313 6.05 10.52 -5.01
N ASP A 314 6.75 9.40 -5.02
CA ASP A 314 6.30 8.24 -5.77
C ASP A 314 5.16 7.61 -4.96
N TYR A 315 4.01 7.39 -5.59
CA TYR A 315 2.87 6.77 -4.95
C TYR A 315 2.55 5.42 -5.60
N SER A 316 2.08 4.50 -4.77
CA SER A 316 1.52 3.22 -5.15
C SER A 316 0.17 3.09 -4.44
N VAL A 317 -0.93 3.23 -5.17
CA VAL A 317 -2.25 2.85 -4.67
C VAL A 317 -2.17 1.38 -4.33
N LYS A 318 -2.57 1.00 -3.12
CA LYS A 318 -2.57 -0.36 -2.59
C LYS A 318 -3.96 -0.96 -2.56
N GLY A 319 -5.01 -0.15 -2.51
CA GLY A 319 -6.37 -0.65 -2.50
C GLY A 319 -7.39 0.46 -2.61
N GLN A 320 -8.64 0.06 -2.78
CA GLN A 320 -9.78 0.94 -2.68
C GLN A 320 -10.78 0.33 -1.71
N ASP A 321 -11.13 1.09 -0.68
CA ASP A 321 -12.19 0.70 0.26
C ASP A 321 -13.55 0.73 -0.46
N PRO A 322 -14.56 -0.03 0.02
CA PRO A 322 -15.90 -0.06 -0.58
C PRO A 322 -16.59 1.31 -0.70
N ASP A 323 -16.19 2.29 0.13
CA ASP A 323 -16.71 3.66 0.07
C ASP A 323 -16.00 4.55 -0.97
N GLY A 324 -15.05 3.99 -1.71
CA GLY A 324 -14.28 4.65 -2.75
C GLY A 324 -12.99 5.30 -2.28
N SER A 325 -12.70 5.30 -0.98
CA SER A 325 -11.43 5.81 -0.42
C SER A 325 -10.25 4.98 -0.92
N LEU A 326 -9.11 5.62 -1.18
CA LEU A 326 -7.91 4.93 -1.64
C LEU A 326 -6.96 4.69 -0.47
N VAL A 327 -6.36 3.51 -0.44
CA VAL A 327 -5.20 3.24 0.39
C VAL A 327 -3.97 3.44 -0.47
N VAL A 328 -3.07 4.33 -0.10
CA VAL A 328 -1.93 4.75 -0.93
C VAL A 328 -0.65 4.71 -0.11
N GLU A 329 0.35 3.97 -0.60
CA GLU A 329 1.73 4.03 -0.12
C GLU A 329 2.45 5.14 -0.86
N TYR A 330 3.08 6.04 -0.12
CA TYR A 330 3.99 7.04 -0.64
C TYR A 330 5.42 6.68 -0.29
N THR A 331 6.30 6.95 -1.23
CA THR A 331 7.74 6.88 -1.08
C THR A 331 8.32 8.25 -1.43
N LEU A 332 8.98 8.86 -0.44
CA LEU A 332 9.76 10.06 -0.61
C LEU A 332 11.24 9.66 -0.64
N LYS A 333 11.93 10.00 -1.72
CA LYS A 333 13.39 9.93 -1.82
C LYS A 333 13.92 11.35 -1.97
N ASN A 334 14.49 11.88 -0.90
CA ASN A 334 15.03 13.23 -0.89
C ASN A 334 16.52 13.20 -0.56
N LYS A 335 17.24 14.16 -1.14
CA LYS A 335 18.62 14.46 -0.76
C LYS A 335 18.65 15.89 -0.28
N THR A 336 18.78 16.06 1.03
CA THR A 336 19.01 17.38 1.61
C THR A 336 20.45 17.80 1.30
N SER A 337 20.59 18.53 0.20
CA SER A 337 21.84 19.17 -0.22
C SER A 337 21.99 20.54 0.44
N ASN A 338 23.15 21.18 0.28
CA ASN A 338 23.36 22.55 0.78
C ASN A 338 22.45 23.55 0.07
N GLU A 339 22.08 23.31 -1.19
CA GLU A 339 21.08 24.11 -1.89
C GLU A 339 19.67 23.93 -1.29
N SER A 340 19.32 22.69 -0.94
CA SER A 340 18.03 22.36 -0.35
C SER A 340 17.90 22.84 1.09
N PHE A 341 18.98 22.80 1.89
CA PHE A 341 18.95 23.20 3.29
C PHE A 341 19.20 24.70 3.47
N LEU A 342 20.16 25.29 2.73
CA LEU A 342 20.46 26.72 2.78
C LEU A 342 19.56 27.55 1.85
N HIS A 343 18.42 27.03 1.41
CA HIS A 343 17.42 27.85 0.73
C HIS A 343 17.03 29.06 1.60
N PHE A 344 17.19 28.97 2.94
CA PHE A 344 17.05 30.08 3.89
C PHE A 344 18.06 31.23 3.78
N VAL A 345 19.17 31.02 3.08
CA VAL A 345 20.16 32.04 2.76
C VAL A 345 20.00 32.55 1.32
N GLY A 346 19.11 31.91 0.52
CA GLY A 346 18.77 32.25 -0.87
C GLY A 346 19.33 31.25 -1.90
N TYR A 347 18.60 31.04 -3.01
CA TYR A 347 19.01 30.15 -4.11
C TYR A 347 20.13 30.77 -4.96
N TYR A 348 21.38 30.55 -4.57
CA TYR A 348 22.55 30.98 -5.33
C TYR A 348 23.32 29.81 -5.93
N ASP A 349 23.77 29.95 -7.19
CA ASP A 349 24.52 28.92 -7.91
C ASP A 349 25.84 28.51 -7.24
N TRP A 350 26.38 29.34 -6.33
CA TRP A 350 27.58 29.00 -5.56
C TRP A 350 27.30 27.97 -4.45
N LEU A 351 26.05 27.83 -3.98
CA LEU A 351 25.67 26.81 -2.98
C LEU A 351 25.73 25.40 -3.56
N LYS A 352 25.47 25.23 -4.87
CA LYS A 352 25.68 23.93 -5.54
C LYS A 352 27.13 23.46 -5.48
N LYS A 353 28.08 24.41 -5.50
CA LYS A 353 29.52 24.13 -5.45
C LYS A 353 30.03 23.77 -4.06
N THR A 354 29.21 23.95 -3.01
CA THR A 354 29.57 23.59 -1.64
C THR A 354 29.02 22.23 -1.22
N ASN A 355 28.19 21.57 -2.04
CA ASN A 355 27.70 20.22 -1.78
C ASN A 355 28.87 19.25 -1.59
N ARG A 356 28.84 18.48 -0.50
CA ARG A 356 29.82 17.44 -0.18
C ARG A 356 29.10 16.13 0.12
N GLU A 357 29.77 15.01 -0.12
CA GLU A 357 29.26 13.68 0.23
C GLU A 357 29.55 13.34 1.70
N ASP A 358 30.68 13.82 2.24
CA ASP A 358 31.10 13.58 3.62
C ASP A 358 31.50 14.86 4.38
N GLY A 359 31.38 14.80 5.71
CA GLY A 359 31.81 15.85 6.65
C GLY A 359 30.77 16.94 6.91
N VAL A 360 31.24 18.07 7.45
CA VAL A 360 30.41 19.25 7.77
C VAL A 360 29.69 19.74 6.50
N PHE A 361 28.38 19.97 6.58
CA PHE A 361 27.51 20.35 5.46
C PHE A 361 27.48 19.31 4.33
N SER A 362 27.58 18.03 4.68
CA SER A 362 27.42 16.95 3.70
C SER A 362 25.94 16.62 3.45
N THR A 363 25.68 16.10 2.26
CA THR A 363 24.34 15.72 1.83
C THR A 363 23.79 14.62 2.73
N VAL A 364 22.53 14.76 3.16
CA VAL A 364 21.82 13.72 3.91
C VAL A 364 20.71 13.15 3.04
N GLY A 365 20.79 11.87 2.73
CA GLY A 365 19.74 11.09 2.08
C GLY A 365 18.61 10.77 3.06
N GLN A 366 17.38 10.98 2.62
CA GLN A 366 16.16 10.63 3.35
C GLN A 366 15.32 9.74 2.46
N HIS A 367 14.98 8.57 3.00
CA HIS A 367 14.01 7.68 2.42
C HIS A 367 12.85 7.56 3.40
N MET A 368 11.67 8.05 3.02
CA MET A 368 10.48 7.96 3.85
C MET A 368 9.44 7.13 3.13
N THR A 369 8.88 6.13 3.82
CA THR A 369 7.79 5.31 3.28
C THR A 369 6.64 5.26 4.28
N TRP A 370 5.44 5.57 3.82
CA TRP A 370 4.23 5.46 4.63
C TRP A 370 3.02 5.17 3.75
N THR A 371 2.00 4.60 4.37
CA THR A 371 0.69 4.34 3.77
C THR A 371 -0.35 5.16 4.48
N GLU A 372 -1.22 5.81 3.71
CA GLU A 372 -2.36 6.54 4.24
C GLU A 372 -3.63 6.24 3.45
N ARG A 373 -4.78 6.53 4.08
CA ARG A 373 -6.09 6.43 3.46
C ARG A 373 -6.53 7.81 3.00
N ILE A 374 -6.74 7.97 1.69
CA ILE A 374 -7.25 9.19 1.08
C ILE A 374 -8.76 9.05 0.89
N PRO A 375 -9.59 9.87 1.55
CA PRO A 375 -11.04 9.80 1.41
C PRO A 375 -11.50 9.99 -0.02
N ALA A 376 -12.59 9.33 -0.41
CA ALA A 376 -13.30 9.67 -1.64
C ALA A 376 -13.79 11.13 -1.58
N ALA A 377 -13.47 11.94 -2.60
CA ALA A 377 -13.85 13.36 -2.65
C ALA A 377 -15.34 13.59 -2.27
N GLY A 378 -15.58 14.50 -1.31
CA GLY A 378 -16.92 14.84 -0.80
C GLY A 378 -17.18 14.44 0.65
N LYS A 379 -16.17 14.00 1.40
CA LYS A 379 -16.21 13.81 2.85
C LYS A 379 -15.06 14.52 3.54
#